data_AF-A0A2A5T1T2-F1
#
_entry.id   AF-A0A2A5T1T2-F1
#
_cell.length_a   1.000
_cell.length_b   1.000
_cell.length_c   1.000
_cell.angle_alpha   90.00
_cell.angle_beta   90.00
_cell.angle_gamma   90.00
#
_symmetry.space_group_name_H-M   'P 1'
#
loop_
_entity.id
_entity.type
_entity.pdbx_description
1 polymer ?
#
loop_
_entity_poly.entity_id
_entity_poly.type
_entity_poly.pdbx_seq_one_letter_code
_entity_poly.pdbx_strand_id
1 'polypeptide(L)' 'MGKVKHKISNWKQYNKKLVNRGSVTFRIDTNAIKVWHCLKHHVHRARGFIFSDTTIKTALMVKGIFKIYCVDQKDF' A
#
# COMPACT_ATOMS: atom_id res chain seq x y z
N MET A 1 14.23 -38.69 -29.54
CA MET A 1 15.06 -37.45 -29.53
C MET A 1 14.82 -36.73 -28.20
N GLY A 2 15.81 -36.71 -27.31
CA GLY A 2 15.68 -36.11 -25.98
C GLY A 2 15.72 -34.59 -26.03
N LYS A 3 14.81 -33.92 -25.32
CA LYS A 3 14.75 -32.45 -25.28
C LYS A 3 15.97 -31.89 -24.57
N VAL A 4 16.70 -30.99 -25.24
CA VAL A 4 17.83 -30.26 -24.66
C VAL A 4 17.29 -29.31 -23.57
N LYS A 5 17.78 -29.47 -22.33
CA LYS A 5 17.43 -28.58 -21.22
C LYS A 5 18.25 -27.30 -21.34
N HIS A 6 17.62 -26.20 -21.77
CA HIS A 6 18.26 -24.89 -21.81
C HIS A 6 18.24 -24.23 -20.42
N LYS A 7 19.40 -23.73 -19.97
CA LYS A 7 19.54 -23.00 -18.71
C LYS A 7 19.08 -21.55 -18.91
N ILE A 8 18.04 -21.12 -18.19
CA ILE A 8 17.53 -19.75 -18.26
C ILE A 8 18.47 -18.84 -17.46
N SER A 9 19.38 -18.13 -18.15
CA SER A 9 20.33 -17.19 -17.53
C SER A 9 19.71 -15.80 -17.26
N ASN A 10 18.62 -15.46 -17.95
CA ASN A 10 17.98 -14.14 -17.92
C ASN A 10 16.85 -14.00 -16.86
N TRP A 11 16.72 -14.96 -15.95
CA TRP A 11 15.61 -14.98 -14.99
C TRP A 11 15.55 -13.70 -14.12
N LYS A 12 16.71 -13.22 -13.66
CA LYS A 12 16.80 -12.04 -12.79
C LYS A 12 16.28 -10.76 -13.45
N GLN A 13 16.62 -10.55 -14.73
CA GLN A 13 16.19 -9.37 -15.48
C GLN A 13 14.71 -9.46 -15.88
N TYR A 14 14.26 -10.65 -16.25
CA TYR A 14 12.85 -10.92 -16.53
C TYR A 14 11.98 -10.69 -15.29
N ASN A 15 12.41 -11.18 -14.12
CA ASN A 15 11.70 -10.98 -12.86
C ASN A 15 11.60 -9.49 -12.48
N LYS A 16 12.68 -8.71 -12.67
CA LYS A 16 12.65 -7.27 -12.41
C LYS A 16 11.62 -6.55 -13.29
N LYS A 17 11.49 -6.93 -14.56
CA LYS A 17 10.46 -6.38 -15.47
C LYS A 17 9.04 -6.78 -15.05
N LEU A 18 8.86 -7.98 -14.50
CA LEU A 18 7.57 -8.45 -13.97
C LEU A 18 7.15 -7.67 -12.72
N VAL A 19 8.05 -7.45 -11.76
CA VAL A 19 7.79 -6.62 -10.58
C VAL A 19 7.41 -5.20 -10.99
N ASN A 20 8.11 -4.62 -11.96
CA ASN A 20 7.84 -3.26 -12.43
C ASN A 20 6.54 -3.13 -13.24
N ARG A 21 6.00 -4.24 -13.78
CA ARG A 21 4.77 -4.23 -14.60
C ARG A 21 3.50 -3.88 -13.82
N GLY A 22 3.55 -3.94 -12.48
CA GLY A 22 2.47 -3.53 -11.58
C GLY A 22 2.91 -2.51 -10.52
N SER A 23 4.06 -1.86 -10.69
CA SER A 23 4.54 -0.85 -9.75
C SER A 23 3.74 0.44 -9.95
N VAL A 24 2.94 0.80 -8.94
CA VAL A 24 2.18 2.05 -8.91
C VAL A 24 2.83 2.98 -7.88
N THR A 25 3.18 4.18 -8.31
CA THR A 25 3.74 5.21 -7.42
C THR A 25 2.69 6.29 -7.16
N PHE A 26 2.37 6.50 -5.88
CA PHE A 26 1.42 7.53 -5.45
C PHE A 26 2.14 8.82 -5.09
N ARG A 27 1.66 9.93 -5.66
CA ARG A 27 2.05 11.27 -5.19
C ARG A 27 0.96 11.74 -4.25
N ILE A 28 1.23 11.68 -2.95
CA ILE A 28 0.35 12.20 -1.90
C ILE A 28 0.82 13.62 -1.57
N ASP A 29 -0.13 14.51 -1.28
CA ASP A 29 0.20 15.87 -0.85
C ASP A 29 1.08 15.84 0.41
N THR A 30 2.12 16.66 0.42
CA THR A 30 3.07 16.78 1.53
C THR A 30 2.39 17.16 2.85
N ASN A 31 1.30 17.92 2.78
CA ASN A 31 0.50 18.26 3.96
C ASN A 31 -0.24 17.05 4.53
N ALA A 32 -0.79 16.19 3.67
CA ALA A 32 -1.42 14.95 4.09
C ALA A 32 -0.39 13.98 4.69
N ILE A 33 0.83 13.94 4.15
CA ILE A 33 1.93 13.14 4.71
C ILE A 33 2.29 13.61 6.12
N LYS A 34 2.40 14.93 6.34
CA LYS A 34 2.73 15.51 7.66
C LYS A 34 1.72 15.13 8.74
N VAL A 35 0.44 15.00 8.38
CA VAL A 35 -0.65 14.69 9.32
C VAL A 35 -1.13 13.24 9.18
N TRP A 36 -0.34 12.38 8.53
CA TRP A 36 -0.72 10.98 8.28
C TRP A 36 -0.87 10.17 9.57
N HIS A 37 -0.06 10.48 10.58
CA HIS A 37 -0.09 9.81 11.86
C HIS A 37 -1.27 10.25 12.72
N CYS A 38 -1.72 9.34 13.58
CA CYS A 38 -2.79 9.58 14.54
C CYS A 38 -2.45 10.76 15.46
N LEU A 39 -3.42 11.64 15.69
CA LEU A 39 -3.28 12.82 16.55
C LEU A 39 -3.31 12.46 18.03
N LYS A 40 -4.10 11.45 18.41
CA LYS A 40 -4.20 10.95 19.78
C LYS A 40 -4.31 9.44 19.78
N HIS A 41 -3.26 8.80 20.30
CA HIS A 41 -3.27 7.36 20.54
C HIS A 41 -3.82 7.09 21.93
N HIS A 42 -4.97 6.43 22.03
CA HIS A 42 -5.45 5.92 23.31
C HIS A 42 -4.76 4.59 23.60
N VAL A 43 -4.04 4.51 24.72
CA VAL A 43 -3.27 3.32 25.14
C VAL A 43 -4.20 2.17 25.55
N HIS A 44 -5.46 2.46 25.87
CA HIS A 44 -6.44 1.47 26.27
C HIS A 44 -7.18 0.90 25.05
N ARG A 45 -7.23 -0.43 24.97
CA ARG A 45 -8.08 -1.16 24.03
C ARG A 45 -9.53 -0.66 24.13
N ALA A 46 -10.19 -0.58 22.97
CA ALA A 46 -11.57 -0.11 22.74
C ALA A 46 -11.79 1.40 22.55
N ARG A 47 -10.77 2.27 22.66
CA ARG A 47 -10.89 3.67 22.21
C ARG A 47 -10.26 3.85 20.84
N GLY A 48 -11.07 4.30 19.87
CA GLY A 48 -10.64 4.50 18.49
C GLY A 48 -9.56 5.56 18.34
N PHE A 49 -8.76 5.41 17.27
CA PHE A 49 -7.74 6.37 16.87
C PHE A 49 -8.36 7.65 16.31
N ILE A 50 -7.75 8.80 16.60
CA ILE A 50 -8.20 10.10 16.08
C ILE A 50 -7.25 10.56 14.97
N PHE A 51 -7.76 10.65 13.75
CA PHE A 51 -7.02 11.17 12.59
C PHE A 51 -7.52 12.54 12.17
N SER A 52 -6.71 13.25 11.40
CA SER A 52 -7.15 14.48 10.74
C SER A 52 -8.09 14.17 9.56
N ASP A 53 -8.99 15.10 9.27
CA ASP A 53 -9.90 15.01 8.13
C ASP A 53 -9.14 14.86 6.80
N THR A 54 -7.99 15.52 6.67
CA THR A 54 -7.12 15.45 5.48
C THR A 54 -6.61 14.03 5.25
N THR A 55 -6.20 13.34 6.31
CA THR A 55 -5.70 11.95 6.25
C THR A 55 -6.83 10.97 5.95
N ILE A 56 -8.01 11.17 6.56
CA ILE A 56 -9.19 10.33 6.28
C ILE A 56 -9.64 10.48 4.82
N LYS A 57 -9.75 11.72 4.32
CA LYS A 57 -10.15 11.99 2.92
C LYS A 57 -9.16 11.38 1.92
N THR A 58 -7.86 11.53 2.15
CA THR A 58 -6.84 10.97 1.27
C THR A 58 -6.85 9.43 1.30
N ALA A 59 -6.99 8.81 2.47
CA ALA A 59 -7.14 7.36 2.58
C ALA A 59 -8.39 6.84 1.86
N LEU A 60 -9.52 7.51 1.99
CA LEU A 60 -10.77 7.15 1.30
C LEU A 60 -10.67 7.31 -0.22
N MET A 61 -10.00 8.35 -0.72
CA MET A 61 -9.74 8.51 -2.15
C MET A 61 -8.91 7.35 -2.71
N VAL A 62 -7.83 6.97 -2.03
CA VAL A 62 -7.00 5.82 -2.42
C VAL A 62 -7.83 4.53 -2.40
N LYS A 63 -8.63 4.33 -1.34
CA LYS A 63 -9.53 3.17 -1.22
C LYS A 63 -10.51 3.10 -2.41
N GLY A 64 -11.13 4.22 -2.77
CA GLY A 64 -12.10 4.31 -3.86
C GLY A 64 -11.47 4.06 -5.25
N ILE A 65 -10.30 4.65 -5.52
CA ILE A 65 -9.63 4.53 -6.83
C ILE A 65 -9.15 3.09 -7.06
N PHE A 66 -8.56 2.46 -6.05
CA PHE A 66 -7.99 1.12 -6.19
C PHE A 66 -8.96 0.00 -5.84
N LYS A 67 -10.13 0.33 -5.30
CA LYS A 67 -11.10 -0.63 -4.76
C LYS A 67 -10.43 -1.65 -3.84
N ILE A 68 -9.39 -1.21 -3.11
CA ILE A 68 -8.68 -2.05 -2.15
C ILE A 68 -9.52 -2.19 -0.88
N TYR A 69 -9.57 -3.40 -0.32
CA TYR A 69 -10.13 -3.61 1.00
C TYR A 69 -9.17 -2.99 2.02
N CYS A 70 -9.57 -1.88 2.65
CA CYS A 70 -8.98 -1.51 3.93
C CYS A 70 -9.56 -2.46 4.97
N VAL A 71 -8.70 -3.21 5.66
CA VAL A 71 -9.07 -3.82 6.95
C VAL A 71 -9.49 -2.66 7.85
N ASP A 72 -10.73 -2.69 8.31
CA ASP A 72 -11.27 -1.63 9.13
C ASP A 72 -10.47 -1.57 10.43
N GLN A 73 -10.13 -0.36 10.85
CA GLN A 73 -9.37 -0.11 12.08
C GLN A 73 -10.15 -0.47 13.36
N LYS A 74 -11.34 -1.07 13.22
CA LYS A 74 -12.12 -1.68 14.29
C LYS A 74 -11.58 -3.05 14.72
N ASP A 75 -10.66 -3.63 13.94
CA ASP A 75 -10.10 -4.96 14.19
C ASP A 75 -8.79 -4.94 15.04
N PHE A 76 -8.43 -3.81 15.66
CA PHE A 76 -7.28 -3.68 16.59
C PHE A 76 -7.65 -3.02 17.93
#